data_AF-A0A1Y2P115-F1
#
_entry.id   AF-A0A1Y2P115-F1
#
_cell.length_a   1.000
_cell.length_b   1.000
_cell.length_c   1.000
_cell.angle_alpha   90.00
_cell.angle_beta   90.00
_cell.angle_gamma   90.00
#
_symmetry.space_group_name_H-M   'P 1'
#
loop_
_entity.id
_entity.type
_entity.pdbx_description
1 polymer ?
#
loop_
_entity_poly.entity_id
_entity_poly.type
_entity_poly.pdbx_seq_one_letter_code
_entity_poly.pdbx_strand_id
1 'polypeptide(L)'
;MPTDRDEFRDQLERTLHEKLTLNHPMFDILFDAEKRDLHTLQKVALQGYQLTKHFLDYIETLFYFCPKEGKHKRRLLFNLYEEETGRISKTKNHVELMQDFIRAIGVDDATRDAETALPNTQELIDYRMKACKNPETYHIGAAAVMIASEGQNLETRGAEARDGIFKRVYGLKDEDLLFFSVHQAEDVHHVRHGLDLVADICVTDRMQEEALYAVSHTCDLFYGMYEGIYQEYKAGRL
;
A
#
# COMPACT_ATOMS: atom_id res chain seq x y z
N MET A 1 6.81 30.93 1.54
CA MET A 1 5.35 31.15 1.64
C MET A 1 4.74 29.90 1.09
N PRO A 2 3.84 29.23 1.82
CA PRO A 2 3.34 27.92 1.43
C PRO A 2 2.73 28.01 0.04
N THR A 3 2.99 26.97 -0.75
CA THR A 3 2.33 26.76 -2.03
C THR A 3 0.83 26.78 -1.80
N ASP A 4 0.07 27.33 -2.75
CA ASP A 4 -1.39 27.30 -2.69
C ASP A 4 -1.90 25.87 -2.49
N ARG A 5 -3.01 25.71 -1.77
CA ARG A 5 -3.56 24.41 -1.38
C ARG A 5 -3.76 23.48 -2.58
N ASP A 6 -4.37 23.98 -3.67
CA ASP A 6 -4.72 23.13 -4.81
C ASP A 6 -3.47 22.81 -5.63
N GLU A 7 -2.55 23.76 -5.78
CA GLU A 7 -1.25 23.51 -6.41
C GLU A 7 -0.42 22.49 -5.61
N PHE A 8 -0.43 22.58 -4.28
CA PHE A 8 0.25 21.62 -3.41
C PHE A 8 -0.38 20.23 -3.47
N ARG A 9 -1.72 20.15 -3.51
CA ARG A 9 -2.44 18.89 -3.71
C ARG A 9 -2.01 18.21 -5.02
N ASP A 10 -1.90 18.98 -6.10
CA ASP A 10 -1.46 18.47 -7.40
C ASP A 10 0.02 18.05 -7.38
N GLN A 11 0.87 18.73 -6.61
CA GLN A 11 2.27 18.31 -6.40
C GLN A 11 2.34 16.95 -5.71
N LEU A 12 1.57 16.71 -4.64
CA LEU A 12 1.52 15.41 -3.95
C LEU A 12 1.09 14.29 -4.91
N GLU A 13 0.06 14.53 -5.72
CA GLU A 13 -0.45 13.56 -6.69
C GLU A 13 0.58 13.25 -7.79
N ARG A 14 1.31 14.26 -8.28
CA ARG A 14 2.43 14.04 -9.22
C ARG A 14 3.56 13.23 -8.59
N THR A 15 3.97 13.58 -7.37
CA THR A 15 5.04 12.87 -6.65
C THR A 15 4.72 11.38 -6.45
N LEU A 16 3.46 11.05 -6.17
CA LEU A 16 3.01 9.64 -6.11
C LEU A 16 3.21 8.92 -7.45
N HIS A 17 2.75 9.52 -8.56
CA HIS A 17 2.78 8.88 -9.88
C HIS A 17 4.16 8.80 -10.52
N GLU A 18 5.14 9.58 -10.07
CA GLU A 18 6.52 9.52 -10.56
C GLU A 18 7.26 8.23 -10.14
N LYS A 19 6.78 7.54 -9.10
CA LYS A 19 7.49 6.43 -8.44
C LYS A 19 6.60 5.21 -8.21
N LEU A 20 5.98 4.72 -9.27
CA LEU A 20 5.18 3.49 -9.21
C LEU A 20 6.08 2.24 -9.21
N THR A 21 5.77 1.30 -8.33
CA THR A 21 6.53 0.10 -8.01
C THR A 21 6.40 -1.01 -9.05
N LEU A 22 5.32 -1.06 -9.85
CA LEU A 22 5.13 -2.02 -10.95
C LEU A 22 6.22 -1.98 -12.03
N ASN A 23 7.06 -0.94 -12.05
CA ASN A 23 8.23 -0.84 -12.92
C ASN A 23 9.43 -1.69 -12.43
N HIS A 24 9.35 -2.31 -11.25
CA HIS A 24 10.42 -3.12 -10.69
C HIS A 24 10.58 -4.46 -11.47
N PRO A 25 11.82 -4.93 -11.78
CA PRO A 25 12.07 -6.17 -12.54
C PRO A 25 11.44 -7.45 -11.96
N MET A 26 11.13 -7.45 -10.66
CA MET A 26 10.37 -8.53 -10.00
C MET A 26 9.04 -8.81 -10.71
N PHE A 27 8.34 -7.79 -11.20
CA PHE A 27 7.09 -7.99 -11.91
C PHE A 27 7.28 -8.56 -13.31
N ASP A 28 8.44 -8.39 -13.94
CA ASP A 28 8.78 -9.10 -15.19
C ASP A 28 8.87 -10.60 -14.95
N ILE A 29 9.43 -11.01 -13.81
CA ILE A 29 9.52 -12.42 -13.40
C ILE A 29 8.13 -12.97 -13.06
N LEU A 30 7.37 -12.28 -12.21
CA LEU A 30 6.06 -12.74 -11.75
C LEU A 30 5.02 -12.82 -12.88
N PHE A 31 5.12 -11.97 -13.89
CA PHE A 31 4.10 -11.86 -14.94
C PHE A 31 4.50 -12.56 -16.24
N ASP A 32 5.60 -13.31 -16.26
CA ASP A 32 6.01 -14.15 -17.38
C ASP A 32 5.12 -15.42 -17.43
N ALA A 33 4.16 -15.44 -18.37
CA ALA A 33 3.27 -16.57 -18.59
C ALA A 33 3.99 -17.84 -19.08
N GLU A 34 5.13 -17.70 -19.76
CA GLU A 34 5.92 -18.82 -20.28
C GLU A 34 6.82 -19.43 -19.19
N LYS A 35 7.15 -18.64 -18.16
CA LYS A 35 8.00 -19.05 -17.03
C LYS A 35 7.31 -18.79 -15.69
N ARG A 36 6.13 -19.38 -15.53
CA ARG A 36 5.37 -19.29 -14.28
C ARG A 36 6.20 -19.73 -13.08
N ASP A 37 6.54 -18.77 -12.22
CA ASP A 37 7.27 -19.00 -10.98
C ASP A 37 6.33 -18.80 -9.78
N LEU A 38 5.74 -19.91 -9.33
CA LEU A 38 4.83 -19.91 -8.17
C LEU A 38 5.56 -19.68 -6.86
N HIS A 39 6.78 -20.21 -6.72
CA HIS A 39 7.57 -20.06 -5.49
C HIS A 39 7.93 -18.60 -5.22
N THR A 40 8.39 -17.89 -6.26
CA THR A 40 8.67 -16.45 -6.15
C THR A 40 7.39 -15.65 -5.85
N LEU A 41 6.24 -16.00 -6.45
CA LEU A 41 4.96 -15.36 -6.12
C LEU A 41 4.59 -15.55 -4.65
N GLN A 42 4.73 -16.78 -4.12
CA GLN A 42 4.46 -17.08 -2.71
C GLN A 42 5.31 -16.21 -1.78
N LYS A 43 6.60 -16.05 -2.09
CA LYS A 43 7.52 -15.21 -1.30
C LYS A 43 7.18 -13.73 -1.37
N VAL A 44 6.81 -13.24 -2.55
CA VAL A 44 6.35 -11.86 -2.72
C VAL A 44 5.05 -11.61 -1.94
N ALA A 45 4.09 -12.52 -2.02
CA ALA A 45 2.82 -12.43 -1.30
C ALA A 45 3.03 -12.45 0.23
N LEU A 46 3.95 -13.29 0.71
CA LEU A 46 4.31 -13.39 2.13
C LEU A 46 4.92 -12.10 2.67
N GLN A 47 5.77 -11.42 1.88
CA GLN A 47 6.29 -10.10 2.23
C GLN A 47 5.19 -9.02 2.13
N GLY A 48 4.31 -9.09 1.13
CA GLY A 48 3.14 -8.21 1.03
C GLY A 48 2.21 -8.31 2.24
N TYR A 49 2.00 -9.53 2.76
CA TYR A 49 1.21 -9.78 3.97
C TYR A 49 1.77 -9.07 5.20
N GLN A 50 3.10 -8.94 5.30
CA GLN A 50 3.71 -8.18 6.39
C GLN A 50 3.25 -6.72 6.36
N LEU A 51 3.06 -6.11 5.18
CA LEU A 51 2.52 -4.75 5.09
C LEU A 51 1.03 -4.72 5.43
N THR A 52 0.25 -5.64 4.88
CA THR A 52 -1.21 -5.69 5.06
C THR A 52 -1.60 -5.86 6.53
N LYS A 53 -0.93 -6.77 7.26
CA LYS A 53 -1.28 -7.06 8.66
C LYS A 53 -1.00 -5.90 9.63
N HIS A 54 -0.17 -4.93 9.22
CA HIS A 54 0.12 -3.71 9.99
C HIS A 54 -0.68 -2.50 9.53
N PHE A 55 -1.46 -2.60 8.46
CA PHE A 55 -2.10 -1.44 7.85
C PHE A 55 -3.13 -0.76 8.78
N LEU A 56 -3.92 -1.57 9.47
CA LEU A 56 -4.91 -1.11 10.45
C LEU A 56 -4.28 -0.30 11.58
N ASP A 57 -3.11 -0.70 12.09
CA ASP A 57 -2.38 0.05 13.13
C ASP A 57 -2.14 1.51 12.72
N TYR A 58 -1.81 1.74 11.44
CA TYR A 58 -1.59 3.08 10.90
C TYR A 58 -2.88 3.89 10.84
N ILE A 59 -3.93 3.32 10.22
CA ILE A 59 -5.20 4.00 10.00
C ILE A 59 -5.89 4.32 11.33
N GLU A 60 -5.85 3.41 12.30
CA GLU A 60 -6.36 3.65 13.65
C GLU A 60 -5.68 4.85 14.31
N THR A 61 -4.36 4.90 14.21
CA THR A 61 -3.56 5.99 14.78
C THR A 61 -3.83 7.32 14.08
N LEU A 62 -3.94 7.31 12.75
CA LEU A 62 -4.32 8.49 11.97
C LEU A 62 -5.74 8.95 12.31
N PHE A 63 -6.71 8.04 12.41
CA PHE A 63 -8.06 8.37 12.84
C PHE A 63 -8.06 9.00 14.25
N TYR A 64 -7.29 8.43 15.18
CA TYR A 64 -7.18 8.92 16.55
C TYR A 64 -6.69 10.38 16.59
N PHE A 65 -5.58 10.67 15.94
CA PHE A 65 -4.98 12.02 15.91
C PHE A 65 -5.62 12.99 14.93
N CYS A 66 -6.46 12.52 13.99
CA CYS A 66 -7.11 13.38 13.01
C CYS A 66 -7.86 14.54 13.70
N PRO A 67 -7.66 15.80 13.23
CA PRO A 67 -8.43 16.95 13.70
C PRO A 67 -9.92 16.66 13.73
N LYS A 68 -10.59 17.06 14.82
CA LYS A 68 -12.02 16.77 15.05
C LYS A 68 -12.94 17.57 14.12
N GLU A 69 -12.47 18.73 13.69
CA GLU A 69 -13.21 19.66 12.85
C GLU A 69 -13.08 19.27 11.38
N GLY A 70 -14.14 19.51 10.59
CA GLY A 70 -14.15 19.25 9.16
C GLY A 70 -14.53 17.82 8.76
N LYS A 71 -14.18 17.46 7.52
CA LYS A 71 -14.66 16.24 6.84
C LYS A 71 -13.77 15.02 7.03
N HIS A 72 -12.49 15.23 7.36
CA HIS A 72 -11.47 14.18 7.24
C HIS A 72 -11.60 13.08 8.28
N LYS A 73 -11.95 13.40 9.52
CA LYS A 73 -12.12 12.38 10.57
C LYS A 73 -13.23 11.39 10.22
N ARG A 74 -14.30 11.85 9.58
CA ARG A 74 -15.37 10.99 9.09
C ARG A 74 -14.93 10.15 7.88
N ARG A 75 -14.13 10.70 6.97
CA ARG A 75 -13.56 9.94 5.84
C ARG A 75 -12.65 8.81 6.34
N LEU A 76 -11.78 9.10 7.31
CA LEU A 76 -10.94 8.09 7.97
C LEU A 76 -11.76 7.03 8.71
N LEU A 77 -12.89 7.41 9.34
CA LEU A 77 -13.80 6.43 9.96
C LEU A 77 -14.34 5.43 8.93
N PHE A 78 -14.72 5.89 7.74
CA PHE A 78 -15.22 5.00 6.69
C PHE A 78 -14.12 4.10 6.13
N ASN A 79 -12.91 4.64 5.91
CA ASN A 79 -11.75 3.84 5.52
C ASN A 79 -11.44 2.77 6.58
N LEU A 80 -11.29 3.15 7.86
CA LEU A 80 -11.06 2.19 8.95
C LEU A 80 -12.16 1.13 9.04
N TYR A 81 -13.43 1.54 8.95
CA TYR A 81 -14.55 0.62 8.97
C TYR A 81 -14.49 -0.38 7.81
N GLU A 82 -14.06 0.07 6.63
CA GLU A 82 -13.91 -0.82 5.49
C GLU A 82 -12.73 -1.77 5.64
N GLU A 83 -11.54 -1.26 5.96
CA GLU A 83 -10.34 -2.06 6.18
C GLU A 83 -10.57 -3.17 7.22
N GLU A 84 -11.30 -2.86 8.30
CA GLU A 84 -11.56 -3.76 9.43
C GLU A 84 -12.70 -4.75 9.16
N THR A 85 -13.67 -4.41 8.30
CA THR A 85 -14.91 -5.20 8.17
C THR A 85 -15.25 -5.68 6.76
N GLY A 86 -14.74 -5.03 5.71
CA GLY A 86 -15.10 -5.29 4.32
C GLY A 86 -16.57 -4.99 3.96
N ARG A 87 -17.32 -4.29 4.82
CA ARG A 87 -18.79 -4.19 4.67
C ARG A 87 -19.25 -3.21 3.60
N ILE A 88 -18.44 -2.22 3.24
CA ILE A 88 -18.72 -1.28 2.15
C ILE A 88 -18.54 -2.02 0.81
N SER A 89 -17.43 -2.74 0.63
CA SER A 89 -17.20 -3.56 -0.57
C SER A 89 -17.99 -4.88 -0.57
N LYS A 90 -18.60 -5.24 0.57
CA LYS A 90 -19.36 -6.49 0.80
C LYS A 90 -18.50 -7.75 0.69
N THR A 91 -17.26 -7.66 1.16
CA THR A 91 -16.30 -8.75 1.24
C THR A 91 -15.95 -9.06 2.70
N LYS A 92 -14.91 -9.88 2.91
CA LYS A 92 -14.18 -9.96 4.17
C LYS A 92 -13.32 -8.72 4.35
N ASN A 93 -12.75 -8.55 5.55
CA ASN A 93 -11.78 -7.49 5.80
C ASN A 93 -10.50 -7.69 4.98
N HIS A 94 -9.71 -6.63 4.82
CA HIS A 94 -8.62 -6.63 3.85
C HIS A 94 -7.48 -7.60 4.22
N VAL A 95 -7.26 -7.81 5.53
CA VAL A 95 -6.30 -8.81 6.02
C VAL A 95 -6.76 -10.23 5.65
N GLU A 96 -8.02 -10.56 5.88
CA GLU A 96 -8.59 -11.87 5.54
C GLU A 96 -8.61 -12.11 4.03
N LEU A 97 -8.87 -11.08 3.21
CA LEU A 97 -8.75 -11.18 1.75
C LEU A 97 -7.32 -11.52 1.31
N MET A 98 -6.31 -10.88 1.92
CA MET A 98 -4.91 -11.21 1.63
C MET A 98 -4.57 -12.64 2.07
N GLN A 99 -5.11 -13.11 3.20
CA GLN A 99 -4.95 -14.50 3.64
C GLN A 99 -5.58 -15.49 2.67
N ASP A 100 -6.76 -15.18 2.12
CA ASP A 100 -7.41 -16.03 1.11
C ASP A 100 -6.56 -16.13 -0.16
N PHE A 101 -6.00 -15.02 -0.64
CA PHE A 101 -5.05 -15.03 -1.76
C PHE A 101 -3.83 -15.91 -1.49
N ILE A 102 -3.23 -15.79 -0.30
CA ILE A 102 -2.06 -16.59 0.12
C ILE A 102 -2.38 -18.09 0.13
N ARG A 103 -3.58 -18.47 0.60
CA ARG A 103 -4.04 -19.87 0.55
C ARG A 103 -4.27 -20.34 -0.88
N ALA A 104 -4.84 -19.49 -1.75
CA ALA A 104 -5.10 -19.81 -3.15
C ALA A 104 -3.82 -20.10 -3.94
N ILE A 105 -2.70 -19.43 -3.60
CA ILE A 105 -1.38 -19.72 -4.18
C ILE A 105 -0.63 -20.86 -3.47
N GLY A 106 -1.28 -21.56 -2.54
CA GLY A 106 -0.78 -22.81 -1.94
C GLY A 106 0.08 -22.66 -0.69
N VAL A 107 0.01 -21.52 0.00
CA VAL A 107 0.70 -21.32 1.28
C VAL A 107 -0.27 -21.50 2.43
N ASP A 108 0.07 -22.37 3.39
CA ASP A 108 -0.75 -22.59 4.58
C ASP A 108 -0.59 -21.48 5.63
N ASP A 109 -1.55 -21.43 6.56
CA ASP A 109 -1.59 -20.42 7.62
C ASP A 109 -0.35 -20.47 8.52
N ALA A 110 0.17 -21.68 8.81
CA ALA A 110 1.34 -21.84 9.66
C ALA A 110 2.61 -21.27 9.01
N THR A 111 2.81 -21.48 7.72
CA THR A 111 3.91 -20.93 6.93
C THR A 111 3.79 -19.41 6.83
N ARG A 112 2.58 -18.90 6.56
CA ARG A 112 2.30 -17.45 6.55
C ARG A 112 2.65 -16.80 7.88
N ASP A 113 2.20 -17.39 8.98
CA ASP A 113 2.37 -16.81 10.32
C ASP A 113 3.82 -16.92 10.82
N ALA A 114 4.60 -17.88 10.31
CA ALA A 114 6.02 -18.03 10.59
C ALA A 114 6.92 -17.06 9.79
N GLU A 115 6.41 -16.46 8.71
CA GLU A 115 7.20 -15.54 7.88
C GLU A 115 7.54 -14.25 8.64
N THR A 116 8.81 -13.85 8.54
CA THR A 116 9.29 -12.55 9.01
C THR A 116 9.57 -11.60 7.84
N ALA A 117 9.35 -10.31 8.05
CA ALA A 117 9.71 -9.28 7.09
C ALA A 117 11.23 -9.33 6.77
N LEU A 118 11.57 -9.25 5.48
CA LEU A 118 12.93 -8.95 5.05
C LEU A 118 13.33 -7.54 5.55
N PRO A 119 14.64 -7.24 5.67
CA PRO A 119 15.10 -5.94 6.16
C PRO A 119 14.45 -4.74 5.44
N ASN A 120 14.36 -4.78 4.11
CA ASN A 120 13.73 -3.72 3.32
C ASN A 120 12.22 -3.60 3.56
N THR A 121 11.52 -4.74 3.72
CA THR A 121 10.09 -4.76 4.09
C THR A 121 9.89 -4.16 5.49
N GLN A 122 10.76 -4.52 6.44
CA GLN A 122 10.71 -4.01 7.81
C GLN A 122 10.98 -2.51 7.86
N GLU A 123 11.90 -2.00 7.04
CA GLU A 123 12.18 -0.56 6.95
C GLU A 123 10.94 0.24 6.55
N LEU A 124 10.17 -0.24 5.57
CA LEU A 124 8.89 0.37 5.17
C LEU A 124 7.84 0.32 6.30
N ILE A 125 7.76 -0.78 7.05
CA ILE A 125 6.85 -0.91 8.20
C ILE A 125 7.25 0.09 9.29
N ASP A 126 8.53 0.12 9.66
CA ASP A 126 9.07 0.95 10.73
C ASP A 126 8.94 2.44 10.42
N TYR A 127 9.20 2.84 9.17
CA TYR A 127 9.03 4.22 8.74
C TYR A 127 7.60 4.71 8.94
N ARG A 128 6.61 3.94 8.47
CA ARG A 128 5.18 4.29 8.59
C ARG A 128 4.71 4.27 10.05
N MET A 129 5.13 3.27 10.83
CA MET A 129 4.82 3.22 12.27
C MET A 129 5.36 4.44 13.00
N LYS A 130 6.63 4.80 12.74
CA LYS A 130 7.26 5.98 13.34
C LYS A 130 6.57 7.27 12.93
N ALA A 131 6.18 7.41 11.66
CA ALA A 131 5.50 8.58 11.15
C ALA A 131 4.10 8.77 11.77
N CYS A 132 3.36 7.68 12.01
CA CYS A 132 2.04 7.75 12.63
C CYS A 132 2.07 7.94 14.15
N LYS A 133 3.20 7.65 14.81
CA LYS A 133 3.28 7.49 16.27
C LYS A 133 2.82 8.69 17.11
N ASN A 134 2.99 9.92 16.62
CA ASN A 134 2.76 11.13 17.41
C ASN A 134 1.98 12.20 16.61
N PRO A 135 1.22 13.09 17.29
CA PRO A 135 0.46 14.14 16.62
C PRO A 135 1.36 15.16 15.89
N GLU A 136 2.60 15.38 16.33
CA GLU A 136 3.54 16.32 15.70
C GLU A 136 4.01 15.85 14.31
N THR A 137 3.93 14.54 14.03
CA THR A 137 4.29 13.94 12.75
C THR A 137 3.05 13.52 11.95
N TYR A 138 1.86 13.97 12.35
CA TYR A 138 0.60 13.56 11.74
C TYR A 138 0.54 13.80 10.23
N HIS A 139 1.03 14.93 9.71
CA HIS A 139 1.06 15.21 8.28
C HIS A 139 2.00 14.28 7.50
N ILE A 140 3.12 13.87 8.11
CA ILE A 140 4.05 12.89 7.55
C ILE A 140 3.37 11.51 7.49
N GLY A 141 2.74 11.09 8.59
CA GLY A 141 2.01 9.82 8.65
C GLY A 141 0.85 9.77 7.64
N ALA A 142 0.05 10.84 7.57
CA ALA A 142 -1.04 10.95 6.61
C ALA A 142 -0.55 10.90 5.16
N ALA A 143 0.56 11.57 4.84
CA ALA A 143 1.16 11.51 3.51
C ALA A 143 1.72 10.12 3.17
N ALA A 144 2.43 9.48 4.10
CA ALA A 144 3.01 8.15 3.89
C ALA A 144 1.96 7.05 3.73
N VAL A 145 0.86 7.13 4.48
CA VAL A 145 -0.16 6.06 4.51
C VAL A 145 -1.28 6.35 3.52
N MET A 146 -1.99 7.47 3.69
CA MET A 146 -3.21 7.78 2.94
C MET A 146 -2.96 8.18 1.48
N ILE A 147 -1.73 8.58 1.14
CA ILE A 147 -1.36 8.92 -0.25
C ILE A 147 -0.45 7.83 -0.81
N ALA A 148 0.73 7.62 -0.22
CA ALA A 148 1.71 6.71 -0.80
C ALA A 148 1.32 5.23 -0.63
N SER A 149 1.00 4.76 0.56
CA SER A 149 0.71 3.32 0.76
C SER A 149 -0.53 2.86 0.00
N GLU A 150 -1.62 3.62 0.07
CA GLU A 150 -2.85 3.37 -0.69
C GLU A 150 -2.61 3.51 -2.21
N GLY A 151 -1.81 4.52 -2.62
CA GLY A 151 -1.57 4.81 -4.03
C GLY A 151 -0.72 3.77 -4.78
N GLN A 152 0.16 3.05 -4.09
CA GLN A 152 1.02 2.02 -4.69
C GLN A 152 0.27 0.72 -5.06
N ASN A 153 -0.99 0.59 -4.63
CA ASN A 153 -1.88 -0.50 -5.03
C ASN A 153 -2.67 -0.19 -6.31
N LEU A 154 -2.79 1.08 -6.70
CA LEU A 154 -3.54 1.53 -7.90
C LEU A 154 -2.86 1.20 -9.23
N GLU A 155 -1.77 0.45 -9.20
CA GLU A 155 -0.88 0.29 -10.32
C GLU A 155 -1.42 -0.72 -11.34
N THR A 156 -1.49 -0.28 -12.60
CA THR A 156 -1.74 -1.12 -13.78
C THR A 156 -0.46 -1.33 -14.56
N ARG A 157 -0.25 -2.51 -15.15
CA ARG A 157 0.87 -2.72 -16.08
C ARG A 157 0.35 -2.62 -17.52
N GLY A 158 0.69 -1.52 -18.18
CA GLY A 158 0.08 -1.19 -19.47
C GLY A 158 -1.42 -0.94 -19.29
N ALA A 159 -2.26 -1.68 -20.02
CA ALA A 159 -3.72 -1.58 -19.93
C ALA A 159 -4.36 -2.63 -19.00
N GLU A 160 -3.55 -3.53 -18.40
CA GLU A 160 -4.06 -4.66 -17.63
C GLU A 160 -3.88 -4.46 -16.13
N ALA A 161 -4.93 -4.73 -15.38
CA ALA A 161 -4.92 -4.76 -13.92
C ALA A 161 -4.21 -6.02 -13.39
N ARG A 162 -3.66 -5.94 -12.17
CA ARG A 162 -2.90 -7.03 -11.54
C ARG A 162 -3.71 -8.33 -11.47
N ASP A 163 -5.00 -8.26 -11.21
CA ASP A 163 -5.88 -9.43 -11.13
C ASP A 163 -6.01 -10.17 -12.48
N GLY A 164 -6.14 -9.43 -13.59
CA GLY A 164 -6.15 -9.99 -14.95
C GLY A 164 -4.86 -10.75 -15.27
N ILE A 165 -3.73 -10.19 -14.86
CA ILE A 165 -2.42 -10.82 -15.04
C ILE A 165 -2.33 -12.11 -14.21
N PHE A 166 -2.76 -12.09 -12.95
CA PHE A 166 -2.74 -13.26 -12.09
C PHE A 166 -3.66 -14.39 -12.60
N LYS A 167 -4.84 -14.06 -13.13
CA LYS A 167 -5.73 -15.04 -13.80
C LYS A 167 -5.02 -15.72 -14.96
N ARG A 168 -4.37 -14.94 -15.84
CA ARG A 168 -3.67 -15.48 -17.01
C ARG A 168 -2.47 -16.32 -16.64
N VAL A 169 -1.60 -15.84 -15.75
CA VAL A 169 -0.29 -16.46 -15.47
C VAL A 169 -0.41 -17.64 -14.50
N TYR A 170 -1.25 -17.52 -13.48
CA TYR A 170 -1.34 -18.49 -12.39
C TYR A 170 -2.65 -19.30 -12.37
N GLY A 171 -3.63 -18.95 -13.20
CA GLY A 171 -4.92 -19.65 -13.25
C GLY A 171 -5.80 -19.40 -12.03
N LEU A 172 -5.56 -18.30 -11.31
CA LEU A 172 -6.38 -17.87 -10.17
C LEU A 172 -7.75 -17.39 -10.64
N LYS A 173 -8.76 -17.51 -9.78
CA LYS A 173 -10.13 -17.09 -10.06
C LYS A 173 -10.44 -15.73 -9.45
N ASP A 174 -11.59 -15.17 -9.80
CA ASP A 174 -12.07 -13.90 -9.21
C ASP A 174 -12.14 -13.96 -7.68
N GLU A 175 -12.61 -15.07 -7.12
CA GLU A 175 -12.72 -15.29 -5.67
C GLU A 175 -11.35 -15.25 -4.96
N ASP A 176 -10.28 -15.68 -5.63
CA ASP A 176 -8.91 -15.71 -5.09
C ASP A 176 -8.25 -14.32 -5.13
N LEU A 177 -8.80 -13.40 -5.93
CA LEU A 177 -8.19 -12.11 -6.28
C LEU A 177 -8.98 -10.92 -5.72
N LEU A 178 -9.94 -11.17 -4.83
CA LEU A 178 -10.78 -10.14 -4.22
C LEU A 178 -9.95 -9.04 -3.56
N PHE A 179 -8.85 -9.40 -2.88
CA PHE A 179 -7.90 -8.43 -2.31
C PHE A 179 -7.51 -7.35 -3.33
N PHE A 180 -7.04 -7.73 -4.51
CA PHE A 180 -6.59 -6.78 -5.54
C PHE A 180 -7.75 -6.00 -6.16
N SER A 181 -8.89 -6.65 -6.42
CA SER A 181 -10.04 -5.98 -7.04
C SER A 181 -10.69 -4.93 -6.14
N VAL A 182 -10.74 -5.17 -4.83
CA VAL A 182 -11.26 -4.22 -3.84
C VAL A 182 -10.34 -3.01 -3.76
N HIS A 183 -9.02 -3.21 -3.59
CA HIS A 183 -8.05 -2.11 -3.52
C HIS A 183 -8.00 -1.29 -4.82
N GLN A 184 -8.16 -1.91 -6.00
CA GLN A 184 -8.22 -1.16 -7.25
C GLN A 184 -9.37 -0.15 -7.29
N ALA A 185 -10.50 -0.45 -6.64
CA ALA A 185 -11.67 0.43 -6.61
C ALA A 185 -11.60 1.42 -5.44
N GLU A 186 -11.36 0.94 -4.22
CA GLU A 186 -11.44 1.73 -3.00
C GLU A 186 -10.24 2.70 -2.85
N ASP A 187 -9.03 2.27 -3.23
CA ASP A 187 -7.83 3.09 -3.01
C ASP A 187 -7.86 4.38 -3.85
N VAL A 188 -8.65 4.44 -4.94
CA VAL A 188 -8.86 5.67 -5.72
C VAL A 188 -9.53 6.74 -4.84
N HIS A 189 -10.51 6.32 -4.03
CA HIS A 189 -11.19 7.20 -3.10
C HIS A 189 -10.32 7.51 -1.89
N HIS A 190 -9.59 6.52 -1.37
CA HIS A 190 -8.68 6.71 -0.24
C HIS A 190 -7.56 7.70 -0.56
N VAL A 191 -6.88 7.54 -1.70
CA VAL A 191 -5.82 8.45 -2.16
C VAL A 191 -6.36 9.87 -2.34
N ARG A 192 -7.54 10.04 -2.96
CA ARG A 192 -8.16 11.37 -3.08
C ARG A 192 -8.47 11.99 -1.73
N HIS A 193 -8.93 11.20 -0.75
CA HIS A 193 -9.15 11.67 0.61
C HIS A 193 -7.84 12.02 1.32
N GLY A 194 -6.78 11.24 1.12
CA GLY A 194 -5.43 11.51 1.62
C GLY A 194 -4.85 12.81 1.06
N LEU A 195 -4.92 13.01 -0.26
CA LEU A 195 -4.51 14.24 -0.94
C LEU A 195 -5.24 15.46 -0.39
N ASP A 196 -6.57 15.39 -0.24
CA ASP A 196 -7.37 16.46 0.35
C ASP A 196 -6.98 16.74 1.80
N LEU A 197 -6.79 15.69 2.61
CA LEU A 197 -6.42 15.81 4.03
C LEU A 197 -5.06 16.49 4.18
N VAL A 198 -4.04 15.98 3.49
CA VAL A 198 -2.67 16.50 3.60
C VAL A 198 -2.60 17.93 3.08
N ALA A 199 -3.29 18.25 1.98
CA ALA A 199 -3.36 19.60 1.46
C ALA A 199 -4.05 20.59 2.43
N ASP A 200 -5.08 20.14 3.17
CA ASP A 200 -5.79 20.97 4.14
C ASP A 200 -4.97 21.23 5.42
N ILE A 201 -4.14 20.28 5.86
CA ILE A 201 -3.39 20.38 7.13
C ILE A 201 -1.99 20.99 6.98
N CYS A 202 -1.36 20.87 5.80
CA CYS A 202 0.00 21.36 5.55
C CYS A 202 0.02 22.87 5.25
N VAL A 203 -0.16 23.68 6.30
CA VAL A 203 -0.30 25.14 6.21
C VAL A 203 1.03 25.92 6.28
N THR A 204 2.17 25.23 6.30
CA THR A 204 3.51 25.86 6.32
C THR A 204 4.43 25.22 5.28
N ASP A 205 5.42 25.98 4.80
CA ASP A 205 6.46 25.51 3.87
C ASP A 205 7.07 24.18 4.35
N ARG A 206 7.47 24.13 5.63
CA ARG A 206 8.06 22.93 6.24
C ARG A 206 7.14 21.72 6.20
N MET A 207 5.85 21.89 6.50
CA MET A 207 4.90 20.77 6.46
C MET A 207 4.69 20.26 5.03
N GLN A 208 4.65 21.17 4.04
CA GLN A 208 4.53 20.80 2.64
C GLN A 208 5.76 20.02 2.15
N GLU A 209 6.96 20.51 2.48
CA GLU A 209 8.23 19.83 2.18
C GLU A 209 8.31 18.44 2.84
N GLU A 210 7.98 18.34 4.13
CA GLU A 210 7.98 17.08 4.88
C GLU A 210 6.96 16.09 4.30
N ALA A 211 5.79 16.55 3.88
CA ALA A 211 4.76 15.70 3.27
C ALA A 211 5.14 15.22 1.86
N LEU A 212 5.70 16.09 0.99
CA LEU A 212 6.21 15.68 -0.32
C LEU A 212 7.34 14.66 -0.19
N TYR A 213 8.27 14.90 0.74
CA TYR A 213 9.31 13.95 1.07
C TYR A 213 8.70 12.62 1.54
N ALA A 214 7.70 12.65 2.41
CA ALA A 214 7.05 11.43 2.92
C ALA A 214 6.39 10.61 1.80
N VAL A 215 5.70 11.25 0.85
CA VAL A 215 5.13 10.56 -0.32
C VAL A 215 6.25 9.90 -1.12
N SER A 216 7.24 10.70 -1.56
CA SER A 216 8.36 10.21 -2.38
C SER A 216 9.13 9.09 -1.70
N HIS A 217 9.51 9.27 -0.44
CA HIS A 217 10.32 8.32 0.31
C HIS A 217 9.56 7.02 0.58
N THR A 218 8.25 7.10 0.86
CA THR A 218 7.44 5.88 1.00
C THR A 218 7.40 5.09 -0.30
N CYS A 219 7.28 5.75 -1.45
CA CYS A 219 7.36 5.09 -2.76
C CYS A 219 8.74 4.44 -2.99
N ASP A 220 9.83 5.10 -2.61
CA ASP A 220 11.18 4.52 -2.66
C ASP A 220 11.31 3.28 -1.77
N LEU A 221 10.70 3.29 -0.58
CA LEU A 221 10.68 2.15 0.34
C LEU A 221 9.82 0.99 -0.18
N PHE A 222 8.70 1.27 -0.85
CA PHE A 222 7.93 0.25 -1.57
C PHE A 222 8.77 -0.39 -2.68
N TYR A 223 9.45 0.41 -3.51
CA TYR A 223 10.39 -0.13 -4.49
C TYR A 223 11.49 -0.97 -3.81
N GLY A 224 12.00 -0.48 -2.67
CA GLY A 224 13.01 -1.16 -1.85
C GLY A 224 12.56 -2.53 -1.31
N MET A 225 11.29 -2.70 -0.98
CA MET A 225 10.72 -4.00 -0.60
C MET A 225 10.90 -5.03 -1.72
N TYR A 226 10.53 -4.68 -2.96
CA TYR A 226 10.69 -5.57 -4.11
C TYR A 226 12.16 -5.77 -4.49
N GLU A 227 13.00 -4.75 -4.31
CA GLU A 227 14.44 -4.88 -4.50
C GLU A 227 15.04 -5.88 -3.49
N GLY A 228 14.64 -5.83 -2.23
CA GLY A 228 15.04 -6.81 -1.21
C GLY A 228 14.70 -8.25 -1.62
N ILE A 229 13.45 -8.48 -2.06
CA ILE A 229 13.01 -9.80 -2.55
C ILE A 229 13.81 -10.21 -3.80
N TYR A 230 14.10 -9.28 -4.70
CA TYR A 230 14.85 -9.54 -5.93
C TYR A 230 16.30 -9.91 -5.69
N GLN A 231 16.94 -9.35 -4.66
CA GLN A 231 18.30 -9.74 -4.27
C GLN A 231 18.33 -11.17 -3.69
N GLU A 232 17.33 -11.55 -2.89
CA GLU A 232 17.18 -12.93 -2.43
C GLU A 232 16.92 -13.89 -3.61
N TYR A 233 16.10 -13.48 -4.58
CA TYR A 233 15.84 -14.26 -5.81
C TYR A 233 17.14 -14.52 -6.59
N LYS A 234 17.88 -13.46 -6.90
CA LYS A 234 19.15 -13.56 -7.66
C LYS A 234 20.21 -14.38 -6.93
N ALA A 235 20.16 -14.39 -5.61
CA ALA A 235 21.07 -15.20 -4.80
C ALA A 235 20.61 -16.66 -4.61
N GLY A 236 19.42 -17.03 -5.10
CA GLY A 236 18.85 -18.37 -4.93
C GLY A 236 18.47 -18.68 -3.48
N ARG A 237 18.07 -17.66 -2.71
CA ARG A 237 17.74 -17.76 -1.27
C ARG A 237 16.25 -17.60 -0.94
N LEU A 238 15.41 -17.37 -1.95
CA LEU A 238 13.95 -17.37 -1.78
C LEU A 238 13.41 -18.76 -1.42
#